data_AF-A0A657AL95-F1
#
_entry.id   AF-A0A657AL95-F1
#
_cell.length_a   1.000
_cell.length_b   1.000
_cell.length_c   1.000
_cell.angle_alpha   90.00
_cell.angle_beta   90.00
_cell.angle_gamma   90.00
#
_symmetry.space_group_name_H-M   'P 1'
#
loop_
_entity.id
_entity.type
_entity.pdbx_description
1 polymer ?
#
loop_
_entity_poly.entity_id
_entity_poly.type
_entity_poly.pdbx_seq_one_letter_code
_entity_poly.pdbx_strand_id
1 'polypeptide(L)'
;MIKVAEKEAKHLELTWSRLKSEEVNPQWVAGLEDDLDMAERVDAFVARFGRLQDHLGDKCTPELLKQMLETPSSAINNLGRMEKLGLIASVEQWIEARNLRNRLVHDYVDDHEEFASALNRAIGLVDVLLAVQKSYNKQAQSLLAL
;
A
#
# COMPACT_ATOMS: atom_id res chain seq x y z
N MET A 1 -16.77 0.15 1.06
CA MET A 1 -15.37 0.37 1.44
C MET A 1 -14.54 -0.89 1.28
N ILE A 2 -14.75 -1.92 2.12
CA ILE A 2 -13.95 -3.16 2.07
C ILE A 2 -13.98 -3.87 0.70
N LYS A 3 -15.13 -4.00 0.03
CA LYS A 3 -15.21 -4.59 -1.33
C LYS A 3 -14.41 -3.82 -2.38
N VAL A 4 -14.21 -2.52 -2.20
CA VAL A 4 -13.41 -1.71 -3.12
C VAL A 4 -11.93 -1.90 -2.81
N ALA A 5 -11.55 -1.91 -1.53
CA ALA A 5 -10.18 -2.23 -1.10
C ALA A 5 -9.74 -3.64 -1.56
N GLU A 6 -10.66 -4.62 -1.57
CA GLU A 6 -10.39 -5.97 -2.11
C GLU A 6 -10.07 -5.96 -3.61
N LYS A 7 -10.82 -5.17 -4.40
CA LYS A 7 -10.53 -5.01 -5.83
C LYS A 7 -9.19 -4.31 -6.05
N GLU A 8 -8.89 -3.26 -5.29
CA GLU A 8 -7.62 -2.55 -5.35
C GLU A 8 -6.43 -3.45 -4.99
N ALA A 9 -6.56 -4.24 -3.92
CA ALA A 9 -5.57 -5.24 -3.52
C ALA A 9 -5.31 -6.26 -4.64
N LYS A 10 -6.36 -6.78 -5.27
CA LYS A 10 -6.22 -7.70 -6.41
C LYS A 10 -5.48 -7.05 -7.58
N HIS A 11 -5.79 -5.80 -7.92
CA HIS A 11 -5.11 -5.10 -9.00
C HIS A 11 -3.64 -4.80 -8.66
N LEU A 12 -3.34 -4.41 -7.42
CA LEU A 12 -1.98 -4.22 -6.95
C LEU A 12 -1.19 -5.54 -7.04
N GLU A 13 -1.73 -6.63 -6.50
CA GLU A 13 -1.09 -7.95 -6.50
C GLU A 13 -0.75 -8.43 -7.92
N LEU A 14 -1.66 -8.24 -8.89
CA LEU A 14 -1.42 -8.58 -10.29
C LEU A 14 -0.26 -7.78 -10.91
N THR A 15 -0.09 -6.52 -10.53
CA THR A 15 0.99 -5.66 -11.04
C THR A 15 2.31 -5.99 -10.36
N TRP A 16 2.25 -6.08 -9.03
CA TRP A 16 3.36 -6.42 -8.17
C TRP A 16 3.97 -7.78 -8.54
N SER A 17 3.14 -8.78 -8.86
CA SER A 17 3.63 -10.11 -9.25
C SER A 17 4.58 -10.10 -10.45
N ARG A 18 4.48 -9.08 -11.31
CA ARG A 18 5.32 -8.92 -12.50
C ARG A 18 6.52 -8.00 -12.26
N LEU A 19 6.48 -7.16 -11.23
CA LEU A 19 7.59 -6.26 -10.87
C LEU A 19 8.53 -6.90 -9.84
N LYS A 20 8.02 -7.75 -8.95
CA LYS A 20 8.84 -8.39 -7.90
C LYS A 20 9.90 -9.36 -8.43
N SER A 21 9.82 -9.73 -9.71
CA SER A 21 10.81 -10.55 -10.41
C SER A 21 11.89 -9.73 -11.10
N GLU A 22 11.69 -8.41 -11.23
CA GLU A 22 12.65 -7.51 -11.86
C GLU A 22 13.80 -7.20 -10.90
N GLU A 23 15.00 -7.05 -11.44
CA GLU A 23 16.15 -6.55 -10.69
C GLU A 23 16.18 -5.02 -10.74
N VAL A 24 15.37 -4.39 -9.88
CA VAL A 24 15.27 -2.93 -9.82
C VAL A 24 16.57 -2.35 -9.28
N ASN A 25 17.36 -1.73 -10.14
CA ASN A 25 18.61 -1.04 -9.83
C ASN A 25 18.69 0.29 -10.63
N PRO A 26 19.68 1.17 -10.37
CA PRO A 26 19.72 2.48 -11.04
C PRO A 26 19.82 2.39 -12.57
N GLN A 27 20.51 1.36 -13.09
CA GLN A 27 20.61 1.13 -14.54
C GLN A 27 19.26 0.69 -15.14
N TRP A 28 18.52 -0.15 -14.42
CA TRP A 28 17.17 -0.56 -14.80
C TRP A 28 16.21 0.63 -14.83
N VAL A 29 16.30 1.53 -13.83
CA VAL A 29 15.50 2.76 -13.79
C VAL A 29 15.83 3.68 -14.96
N ALA A 30 17.11 3.86 -15.28
CA ALA A 30 17.53 4.64 -16.45
C ALA A 30 16.97 4.09 -17.77
N GLY A 31 16.83 2.76 -17.86
CA GLY A 31 16.26 2.10 -19.04
C GLY A 31 14.74 2.28 -19.22
N LEU A 32 14.03 2.81 -18.22
CA LEU A 32 12.58 3.06 -18.32
C LEU A 32 12.25 4.12 -19.39
N GLU A 33 13.17 5.05 -19.68
CA GLU A 33 12.98 6.05 -20.74
C GLU A 33 12.84 5.40 -22.14
N ASP A 34 13.51 4.27 -22.35
CA ASP A 34 13.52 3.54 -23.61
C ASP A 34 12.50 2.39 -23.67
N ASP A 35 11.93 2.00 -22.51
CA ASP A 35 10.92 0.94 -22.38
C ASP A 35 9.60 1.48 -21.80
N LEU A 36 8.76 1.99 -22.70
CA LEU A 36 7.46 2.57 -22.36
C LEU A 36 6.55 1.58 -21.64
N ASP A 37 6.56 0.30 -22.03
CA ASP A 37 5.72 -0.73 -21.42
C ASP A 37 6.13 -1.00 -19.96
N MET A 38 7.43 -0.95 -19.67
CA MET A 38 7.94 -1.06 -18.31
C MET A 38 7.68 0.21 -17.49
N ALA A 39 7.89 1.39 -18.06
CA ALA A 39 7.60 2.66 -17.40
C ALA A 39 6.11 2.74 -16.98
N GLU A 40 5.19 2.45 -17.90
CA GLU A 40 3.75 2.42 -17.60
C GLU A 40 3.40 1.39 -16.51
N ARG A 41 4.13 0.28 -16.46
CA ARG A 41 3.95 -0.74 -15.40
C ARG A 41 4.37 -0.23 -14.04
N VAL A 42 5.49 0.50 -13.96
CA VAL A 42 5.97 1.15 -12.73
C VAL A 42 4.96 2.20 -12.28
N ASP A 43 4.50 3.07 -13.17
CA ASP A 43 3.48 4.09 -12.86
C ASP A 43 2.20 3.46 -12.35
N ALA A 44 1.72 2.41 -13.03
CA ALA A 44 0.54 1.67 -12.61
C ALA A 44 0.73 1.03 -11.23
N PHE A 45 1.93 0.52 -10.93
CA PHE A 45 2.24 -0.02 -9.62
C PHE A 45 2.23 1.05 -8.54
N VAL A 46 2.94 2.16 -8.73
CA VAL A 46 3.01 3.28 -7.77
C VAL A 46 1.61 3.81 -7.48
N ALA A 47 0.81 4.05 -8.53
CA ALA A 47 -0.56 4.51 -8.39
C ALA A 47 -1.45 3.51 -7.64
N ARG A 48 -1.31 2.21 -7.89
CA ARG A 48 -2.10 1.14 -7.23
C ARG A 48 -1.67 0.95 -5.77
N PHE A 49 -0.36 1.00 -5.48
CA PHE A 49 0.19 0.91 -4.15
C PHE A 49 -0.32 2.05 -3.27
N GLY A 50 -0.16 3.29 -3.75
CA GLY A 50 -0.63 4.46 -3.03
C GLY A 50 -2.14 4.46 -2.80
N ARG A 51 -2.92 4.10 -3.83
CA ARG A 51 -4.38 4.02 -3.72
C ARG A 51 -4.83 3.04 -2.65
N LEU A 52 -4.26 1.83 -2.60
CA LEU A 52 -4.61 0.85 -1.58
C LEU A 52 -4.21 1.33 -0.17
N GLN A 53 -3.01 1.88 -0.04
CA GLN A 53 -2.50 2.42 1.23
C GLN A 53 -3.43 3.52 1.78
N ASP A 54 -3.78 4.51 0.94
CA ASP A 54 -4.66 5.61 1.31
C ASP A 54 -6.08 5.12 1.60
N HIS A 55 -6.62 4.21 0.80
CA HIS A 55 -7.97 3.71 1.00
C HIS A 55 -8.11 2.92 2.31
N LEU A 56 -7.17 2.02 2.57
CA LEU A 56 -7.15 1.27 3.82
C LEU A 56 -7.00 2.21 5.02
N GLY A 57 -6.03 3.12 4.99
CA GLY A 57 -5.69 4.00 6.11
C GLY A 57 -6.70 5.12 6.36
N ASP A 58 -7.08 5.85 5.31
CA ASP A 58 -7.85 7.09 5.46
C ASP A 58 -9.35 6.84 5.45
N LYS A 59 -9.81 5.68 4.92
CA LYS A 59 -11.25 5.36 4.86
C LYS A 59 -11.63 4.06 5.55
N CYS A 60 -10.94 2.95 5.32
CA CYS A 60 -11.34 1.67 5.91
C CYS A 60 -11.09 1.64 7.41
N THR A 61 -9.95 2.16 7.87
CA THR A 61 -9.61 2.24 9.29
C THR A 61 -10.66 2.98 10.12
N PRO A 62 -11.00 4.25 9.86
CA PRO A 62 -11.99 4.96 10.66
C PRO A 62 -13.40 4.34 10.56
N GLU A 63 -13.75 3.76 9.40
CA GLU A 63 -15.04 3.09 9.22
C GLU A 63 -15.13 1.80 10.03
N LEU A 64 -14.08 1.00 10.06
CA LEU A 64 -14.05 -0.25 10.81
C LEU A 64 -14.11 0.01 12.32
N LEU A 65 -13.45 1.06 12.83
CA LEU A 65 -13.59 1.48 14.23
C LEU A 65 -15.04 1.83 14.58
N LYS A 66 -15.73 2.60 13.72
CA LYS A 66 -17.14 2.95 13.94
C LYS A 66 -18.04 1.72 14.00
N GLN A 67 -17.79 0.72 13.15
CA GLN A 67 -18.53 -0.54 13.17
C GLN A 67 -18.27 -1.36 14.43
N MET A 68 -17.12 -1.17 15.07
CA MET A 68 -16.79 -1.72 16.39
C MET A 68 -17.30 -0.86 17.55
N LEU A 69 -18.16 0.13 17.28
CA LEU A 69 -18.68 1.12 18.24
C LEU A 69 -17.58 1.97 18.92
N GLU A 70 -16.43 2.12 18.27
CA GLU A 70 -15.36 3.03 18.68
C GLU A 70 -15.44 4.36 17.93
N THR A 71 -15.04 5.46 18.59
CA THR A 71 -14.96 6.78 17.97
C THR A 71 -13.58 6.98 17.34
N PRO A 72 -13.46 7.17 16.01
CA PRO A 72 -12.17 7.45 15.39
C PRO A 72 -11.55 8.76 15.89
N SER A 73 -10.23 8.76 16.03
CA SER A 73 -9.38 9.88 16.43
C SER A 73 -8.45 10.28 15.26
N SER A 74 -7.28 10.84 15.57
CA SER A 74 -6.23 11.12 14.59
C SER A 74 -5.78 9.85 13.85
N ALA A 75 -5.27 10.00 12.63
CA ALA A 75 -4.85 8.87 11.81
C ALA A 75 -3.85 7.95 12.53
N ILE A 76 -2.84 8.53 13.19
CA ILE A 76 -1.84 7.75 13.94
C ILE A 76 -2.45 6.98 15.12
N ASN A 77 -3.39 7.60 15.85
CA ASN A 77 -4.07 6.95 16.96
C ASN A 77 -4.94 5.78 16.47
N ASN A 78 -5.62 5.97 15.33
CA ASN A 78 -6.43 4.91 14.74
C ASN A 78 -5.57 3.74 14.26
N LEU A 79 -4.41 4.00 13.66
CA LEU A 79 -3.46 2.96 13.26
C LEU A 79 -2.92 2.21 14.49
N GLY A 80 -2.53 2.92 15.54
CA GLY A 80 -2.13 2.31 16.82
C GLY A 80 -3.24 1.49 17.47
N ARG A 81 -4.49 1.89 17.30
CA ARG A 81 -5.64 1.10 17.74
C ARG A 81 -5.77 -0.19 16.93
N MET A 82 -5.64 -0.11 15.61
CA MET A 82 -5.69 -1.28 14.72
C MET A 82 -4.55 -2.27 14.97
N GLU A 83 -3.38 -1.79 15.34
CA GLU A 83 -2.25 -2.62 15.76
C GLU A 83 -2.53 -3.35 17.07
N LYS A 84 -3.07 -2.65 18.08
CA LYS A 84 -3.51 -3.29 19.34
C LYS A 84 -4.61 -4.34 19.14
N LEU A 85 -5.41 -4.20 18.10
CA LEU A 85 -6.43 -5.18 17.69
C LEU A 85 -5.84 -6.35 16.87
N GLY A 86 -4.57 -6.31 16.52
CA GLY A 86 -3.90 -7.31 15.67
C GLY A 86 -4.32 -7.23 14.20
N LEU A 87 -4.98 -6.15 13.77
CA LEU A 87 -5.43 -5.97 12.38
C LEU A 87 -4.35 -5.34 11.50
N ILE A 88 -3.42 -4.61 12.11
CA ILE A 88 -2.15 -4.16 11.52
C ILE A 88 -1.03 -4.81 12.35
N ALA A 89 0.00 -5.35 11.68
CA ALA A 89 1.13 -5.98 12.38
C ALA A 89 2.15 -4.98 12.90
N SER A 90 2.38 -3.88 12.15
CA SER A 90 3.32 -2.82 12.49
C SER A 90 2.85 -1.47 11.96
N VAL A 91 2.61 -0.51 12.85
CA VAL A 91 2.32 0.90 12.49
C VAL A 91 3.55 1.56 11.85
N GLU A 92 4.75 1.16 12.25
CA GLU A 92 6.00 1.67 11.66
C GLU A 92 6.08 1.34 10.17
N GLN A 93 5.88 0.07 9.79
CA GLN A 93 5.84 -0.34 8.38
C GLN A 93 4.71 0.34 7.62
N TRP A 94 3.59 0.62 8.28
CA TRP A 94 2.49 1.38 7.69
C TRP A 94 2.88 2.82 7.35
N ILE A 95 3.52 3.51 8.29
CA ILE A 95 4.02 4.88 8.10
C ILE A 95 5.07 4.91 7.00
N GLU A 96 5.95 3.92 6.96
CA GLU A 96 6.95 3.78 5.90
C GLU A 96 6.29 3.65 4.52
N ALA A 97 5.30 2.76 4.38
CA ALA A 97 4.54 2.62 3.13
C ALA A 97 3.88 3.94 2.70
N ARG A 98 3.32 4.71 3.65
CA ARG A 98 2.74 6.03 3.38
C ARG A 98 3.79 7.04 2.90
N ASN A 99 4.98 7.03 3.49
CA ASN A 99 6.06 7.94 3.09
C ASN A 99 6.60 7.60 1.70
N LEU A 100 6.77 6.31 1.39
CA LEU A 100 7.20 5.85 0.07
C LEU A 100 6.21 6.22 -1.03
N ARG A 101 4.90 6.20 -0.75
CA ARG A 101 3.89 6.69 -1.70
C ARG A 101 4.16 8.13 -2.11
N ASN A 102 4.50 9.00 -1.16
CA ASN A 102 4.78 10.41 -1.48
C ASN A 102 6.06 10.54 -2.31
N ARG A 103 7.09 9.77 -1.95
CA ARG A 103 8.38 9.76 -2.64
C ARG A 103 8.27 9.29 -4.08
N LEU A 104 7.63 8.13 -4.29
CA LEU A 104 7.46 7.51 -5.60
C LEU A 104 6.59 8.31 -6.58
N VAL A 105 5.80 9.28 -6.11
CA VAL A 105 5.02 10.17 -6.98
C VAL A 105 5.81 11.40 -7.44
N HIS A 106 6.88 11.76 -6.72
CA HIS A 106 7.64 12.99 -6.94
C HIS A 106 8.98 12.75 -7.68
N ASP A 107 9.65 11.61 -7.46
CA ASP A 107 11.09 11.47 -7.75
C ASP A 107 11.43 10.82 -9.10
N TYR A 108 10.52 10.82 -10.08
CA TYR A 108 10.77 10.21 -11.40
C TYR A 108 11.93 10.84 -12.19
N VAL A 109 12.53 11.95 -11.74
CA VAL A 109 13.17 12.88 -12.68
C VAL A 109 14.67 13.12 -12.47
N ASP A 110 15.27 12.88 -11.29
CA ASP A 110 16.67 13.32 -11.08
C ASP A 110 17.62 12.32 -10.38
N ASP A 111 17.12 11.34 -9.61
CA ASP A 111 17.98 10.36 -8.89
C ASP A 111 17.50 8.91 -9.06
N HIS A 112 18.13 8.19 -9.99
CA HIS A 112 17.83 6.78 -10.26
C HIS A 112 18.14 5.86 -9.08
N GLU A 113 19.10 6.22 -8.21
CA GLU A 113 19.47 5.40 -7.05
C GLU A 113 18.42 5.53 -5.95
N GLU A 114 17.99 6.75 -5.63
CA GLU A 114 16.90 6.98 -4.68
C GLU A 114 15.61 6.32 -5.18
N PHE A 115 15.27 6.47 -6.47
CA PHE A 115 14.06 5.89 -7.02
C PHE A 115 14.09 4.35 -7.00
N ALA A 116 15.20 3.73 -7.42
CA ALA A 116 15.35 2.26 -7.37
C ALA A 116 15.21 1.74 -5.93
N SER A 117 15.83 2.43 -4.96
CA SER A 117 15.74 2.08 -3.54
C SER A 117 14.31 2.19 -3.01
N ALA A 118 13.63 3.31 -3.30
CA ALA A 118 12.24 3.53 -2.90
C ALA A 118 11.29 2.49 -3.53
N LEU A 119 11.49 2.17 -4.81
CA LEU A 119 10.65 1.21 -5.54
C LEU A 119 10.83 -0.20 -4.98
N ASN A 120 12.07 -0.66 -4.76
CA ASN A 120 12.35 -1.92 -4.10
C ASN A 120 11.69 -2.00 -2.72
N ARG A 121 11.77 -0.91 -1.95
CA ARG A 121 11.16 -0.90 -0.62
C ARG A 121 9.65 -0.98 -0.67
N ALA A 122 9.00 -0.26 -1.59
CA ALA A 122 7.57 -0.34 -1.80
C ALA A 122 7.12 -1.73 -2.27
N ILE A 123 7.88 -2.37 -3.18
CA ILE A 123 7.66 -3.77 -3.60
C ILE A 123 7.67 -4.71 -2.39
N GLY A 124 8.62 -4.53 -1.47
CA GLY A 124 8.70 -5.33 -0.23
C GLY A 124 7.58 -5.08 0.78
N LEU A 125 6.90 -3.94 0.72
CA LEU A 125 5.79 -3.59 1.62
C LEU A 125 4.40 -3.94 1.06
N VAL A 126 4.31 -4.44 -0.18
CA VAL A 126 3.02 -4.87 -0.75
C VAL A 126 2.37 -5.95 0.10
N ASP A 127 3.14 -6.93 0.57
CA ASP A 127 2.63 -8.02 1.41
C ASP A 127 2.01 -7.48 2.71
N VAL A 128 2.55 -6.39 3.27
CA VAL A 128 1.99 -5.73 4.46
C VAL A 128 0.62 -5.14 4.13
N LEU A 129 0.48 -4.40 3.03
CA LEU A 129 -0.81 -3.82 2.63
C LEU A 129 -1.86 -4.92 2.32
N LEU A 130 -1.45 -5.99 1.65
CA LEU A 130 -2.32 -7.13 1.36
C LEU A 130 -2.75 -7.87 2.64
N ALA A 131 -1.84 -8.05 3.61
CA ALA A 131 -2.15 -8.64 4.89
C ALA A 131 -3.17 -7.80 5.67
N VAL A 132 -2.98 -6.47 5.73
CA VAL A 132 -3.92 -5.56 6.39
C VAL A 132 -5.29 -5.60 5.71
N GLN A 133 -5.33 -5.57 4.37
CA GLN A 133 -6.58 -5.69 3.63
C GLN A 133 -7.34 -6.98 3.98
N LYS A 134 -6.64 -8.12 4.03
CA LYS A 134 -7.22 -9.42 4.40
C LYS A 134 -7.75 -9.41 5.84
N SER A 135 -6.97 -8.88 6.79
CA SER A 135 -7.39 -8.73 8.19
C SER A 135 -8.63 -7.85 8.34
N TYR A 136 -8.69 -6.72 7.62
CA TYR A 136 -9.85 -5.82 7.63
C TYR A 136 -11.08 -6.48 7.02
N ASN A 137 -10.92 -7.25 5.94
CA ASN A 137 -12.02 -8.00 5.34
C ASN A 137 -12.58 -9.03 6.33
N LYS A 138 -11.71 -9.81 6.96
CA LYS A 138 -12.11 -10.79 7.98
C LYS A 138 -12.83 -10.13 9.16
N GLN A 139 -12.33 -8.99 9.64
CA GLN A 139 -12.97 -8.26 10.74
C GLN A 139 -14.33 -7.68 10.33
N ALA A 140 -14.45 -7.11 9.13
CA ALA A 140 -15.74 -6.61 8.65
C ALA A 140 -16.78 -7.73 8.50
N GLN A 141 -16.35 -8.92 8.06
CA GLN A 141 -17.23 -10.09 7.97
C GLN A 141 -17.68 -10.60 9.34
N SER A 142 -16.81 -10.59 10.35
CA SER A 142 -17.18 -11.02 11.70
C SER A 142 -18.22 -10.09 12.34
N LEU A 143 -18.14 -8.78 12.06
CA LEU A 143 -19.11 -7.79 12.56
C LEU A 143 -20.49 -7.91 11.92
N LEU A 144 -20.57 -8.38 10.66
CA LEU A 144 -21.86 -8.61 9.97
C LEU A 144 -22.57 -9.89 10.40
N ALA A 145 -21.87 -10.80 11.07
CA ALA A 145 -22.41 -12.06 11.57
C ALA A 145 -23.01 -11.95 12.98
N LEU A 146 -22.95 -10.76 13.59
CA LEU A 146 -23.51 -10.42 14.91
C LEU A 146 -24.85 -9.69 14.73
#